data_AF-A0A485ARY1-F1
#
_entry.id   AF-A0A485ARY1-F1
#
_cell.length_a   1.000
_cell.length_b   1.000
_cell.length_c   1.000
_cell.angle_alpha   90.00
_cell.angle_beta   90.00
_cell.angle_gamma   90.00
#
_symmetry.space_group_name_H-M   'P 1'
#
loop_
_entity.id
_entity.type
_entity.pdbx_description
1 polymer ?
#
loop_
_entity_poly.entity_id
_entity_poly.type
_entity_poly.pdbx_seq_one_letter_code
_entity_poly.pdbx_strand_id
1 'polypeptide(L)'
;MAMLGAIESLLCAVVLDGMTGTKHKANSELIGQGLGNIIAPFFGGITATAAIARSAANVRAGATSPVSAVIHALLVIMALLVLAPLLSWLPLSAMAALLLIGGVEYERGAQGGEFAALRAEGRHRGDADVHVADRTV
;
A
#
# COMPACT_ATOMS: atom_id res chain seq x y z
N MET A 1 16.29 2.99 -6.19
CA MET A 1 15.24 2.01 -5.77
C MET A 1 15.37 1.57 -4.32
N ALA A 2 16.56 1.16 -3.83
CA ALA A 2 16.70 0.65 -2.46
C ALA A 2 16.14 1.58 -1.36
N MET A 3 16.50 2.86 -1.36
CA MET A 3 16.00 3.83 -0.37
C MET A 3 14.48 4.04 -0.47
N LEU A 4 13.93 4.19 -1.68
CA LEU A 4 12.49 4.37 -1.90
C LEU A 4 11.71 3.13 -1.45
N GLY A 5 12.17 1.93 -1.83
CA GLY A 5 11.55 0.66 -1.44
C GLY A 5 11.58 0.45 0.08
N ALA A 6 12.66 0.85 0.74
CA ALA A 6 12.78 0.82 2.19
C ALA A 6 11.75 1.73 2.88
N ILE A 7 11.62 2.99 2.42
CA ILE A 7 10.63 3.94 2.96
C ILE A 7 9.21 3.41 2.75
N GLU A 8 8.88 2.98 1.53
CA GLU A 8 7.58 2.40 1.19
C GLU A 8 7.27 1.15 2.03
N SER A 9 8.25 0.27 2.28
CA SER A 9 8.02 -0.91 3.12
C SER A 9 7.74 -0.56 4.57
N LEU A 10 8.49 0.39 5.12
CA LEU A 10 8.30 0.83 6.49
C LEU A 10 6.97 1.57 6.65
N LEU A 11 6.57 2.39 5.67
CA LEU A 11 5.25 3.03 5.64
C LEU A 11 4.15 1.98 5.58
N CYS A 12 4.28 0.99 4.71
CA CYS A 12 3.36 -0.14 4.61
C CYS A 12 3.25 -0.90 5.94
N ALA A 13 4.39 -1.22 6.56
CA ALA A 13 4.44 -1.93 7.84
C ALA A 13 3.75 -1.15 8.96
N VAL A 14 3.93 0.18 9.02
CA VAL A 14 3.27 1.05 10.02
C VAL A 14 1.75 1.08 9.80
N VAL A 15 1.30 1.20 8.55
CA VAL A 15 -0.14 1.16 8.23
C VAL A 15 -0.74 -0.20 8.63
N LEU A 16 -0.06 -1.30 8.32
CA LEU A 16 -0.51 -2.65 8.65
C LEU A 16 -0.49 -2.91 10.16
N ASP A 17 0.53 -2.44 10.87
CA ASP A 17 0.57 -2.51 12.34
C ASP A 17 -0.63 -1.80 12.98
N GLY A 18 -1.07 -0.68 12.41
CA GLY A 18 -2.29 0.00 12.83
C GLY A 18 -3.55 -0.83 12.58
N MET A 19 -3.58 -1.67 11.55
CA MET A 19 -4.71 -2.54 11.22
C MET A 19 -4.74 -3.84 12.04
N THR A 20 -3.58 -4.38 12.40
CA THR A 20 -3.45 -5.67 13.11
C THR A 20 -3.21 -5.51 14.61
N GLY A 21 -2.85 -4.32 15.08
CA GLY A 21 -2.48 -4.07 16.47
C GLY A 21 -1.11 -4.65 16.86
N THR A 22 -0.26 -4.97 15.88
CA THR A 22 1.06 -5.58 16.10
C THR A 22 2.20 -4.56 15.96
N LYS A 23 3.45 -5.02 16.10
CA LYS A 23 4.63 -4.25 15.72
C LYS A 23 5.55 -5.07 14.81
N HIS A 24 5.88 -4.53 13.65
CA HIS A 24 6.90 -5.09 12.76
C HIS A 24 8.31 -4.71 13.20
N LYS A 25 9.30 -5.48 12.76
CA LYS A 25 10.72 -5.20 12.94
C LYS A 25 11.30 -4.64 11.63
N ALA A 26 11.61 -3.36 11.62
CA ALA A 26 12.17 -2.65 10.46
C ALA A 26 13.37 -3.38 9.83
N ASN A 27 14.33 -3.83 10.64
CA ASN A 27 15.52 -4.53 10.14
C ASN A 27 15.17 -5.82 9.39
N SER A 28 14.19 -6.59 9.90
CA SER A 28 13.75 -7.83 9.24
C SER A 28 13.07 -7.56 7.91
N GLU A 29 12.29 -6.47 7.82
CA GLU A 29 11.64 -6.02 6.59
C GLU A 29 12.67 -5.59 5.54
N LEU A 30 13.66 -4.79 5.93
CA LEU A 30 14.72 -4.31 5.04
C LEU A 30 15.63 -5.44 4.55
N ILE A 31 16.01 -6.36 5.43
CA ILE A 31 16.78 -7.55 5.04
C ILE A 31 15.96 -8.43 4.08
N GLY A 32 14.67 -8.62 4.36
CA GLY A 32 13.76 -9.37 3.50
C GLY A 32 13.67 -8.79 2.09
N GLN A 33 13.43 -7.49 1.96
CA GLN A 33 13.42 -6.80 0.66
C GLN A 33 14.78 -6.83 -0.04
N GLY A 34 15.86 -6.60 0.70
CA GLY A 34 17.21 -6.64 0.16
C GLY A 34 17.55 -8.00 -0.44
N LEU A 35 17.27 -9.08 0.31
CA LEU A 35 17.47 -10.45 -0.14
C LEU A 35 16.56 -10.79 -1.33
N GLY A 36 15.28 -10.42 -1.26
CA GLY A 36 14.33 -10.62 -2.35
C GLY A 36 14.78 -9.94 -3.65
N ASN A 37 15.29 -8.71 -3.56
CA ASN A 37 15.77 -7.95 -4.72
C ASN A 37 17.15 -8.39 -5.22
N ILE A 38 17.95 -9.08 -4.40
CA ILE A 38 19.17 -9.78 -4.87
C ILE A 38 18.77 -11.05 -5.64
N ILE A 39 17.79 -11.80 -5.15
CA ILE A 39 17.40 -13.10 -5.73
C ILE A 39 16.54 -12.94 -6.99
N ALA A 40 15.60 -11.99 -7.02
CA ALA A 40 14.61 -11.85 -8.09
C ALA A 40 15.20 -11.75 -9.52
N PRO A 41 16.30 -11.00 -9.78
CA PRO A 41 16.88 -10.90 -11.11
C PRO A 41 17.39 -12.23 -11.68
N PHE A 42 17.79 -13.18 -10.83
CA PHE A 42 18.24 -14.50 -11.27
C PHE A 42 17.12 -15.35 -11.89
N PHE A 43 15.86 -14.98 -11.65
CA PHE A 43 14.67 -15.64 -12.21
C PHE A 43 13.97 -14.78 -13.28
N GLY A 44 14.64 -13.74 -13.80
CA GLY A 44 14.03 -12.76 -14.72
C GLY A 44 13.07 -11.78 -14.04
N GLY A 45 13.08 -11.72 -12.71
CA GLY A 45 12.27 -10.81 -11.92
C GLY A 45 12.80 -9.37 -11.95
N ILE A 46 11.89 -8.42 -11.81
CA ILE A 46 12.21 -7.00 -11.64
C ILE A 46 12.36 -6.65 -10.16
N THR A 47 12.85 -5.44 -9.88
CA THR A 47 12.91 -4.94 -8.50
C THR A 47 11.52 -4.96 -7.87
N ALA A 48 11.39 -5.61 -6.72
CA ALA A 48 10.17 -5.67 -5.93
C ALA A 48 10.13 -4.59 -4.85
N THR A 49 8.93 -4.08 -4.58
CA THR A 49 8.62 -3.12 -3.52
C THR A 49 7.47 -3.65 -2.68
N ALA A 50 7.24 -3.04 -1.52
CA ALA A 50 6.02 -3.29 -0.76
C ALA A 50 4.78 -2.81 -1.55
N ALA A 51 3.64 -3.47 -1.32
CA ALA A 51 2.37 -3.15 -1.96
C ALA A 51 1.28 -3.01 -0.89
N ILE A 52 1.03 -1.78 -0.44
CA ILE A 52 0.09 -1.47 0.65
C ILE A 52 -1.30 -2.02 0.36
N ALA A 53 -1.83 -1.79 -0.85
CA ALA A 53 -3.17 -2.22 -1.22
C ALA A 53 -3.36 -3.75 -1.09
N ARG A 54 -2.36 -4.53 -1.51
CA ARG A 54 -2.39 -6.00 -1.39
C ARG A 54 -2.35 -6.43 0.07
N SER A 55 -1.43 -5.88 0.85
CA SER A 55 -1.27 -6.27 2.25
C SER A 55 -2.48 -5.86 3.09
N ALA A 56 -3.04 -4.67 2.85
CA ALA A 56 -4.26 -4.21 3.51
C ALA A 56 -5.47 -5.09 3.15
N ALA A 57 -5.63 -5.46 1.87
CA ALA A 57 -6.66 -6.42 1.47
C ALA A 57 -6.48 -7.78 2.15
N ASN A 58 -5.23 -8.26 2.27
CA ASN A 58 -4.91 -9.51 2.94
C ASN A 58 -5.27 -9.49 4.44
N VAL A 59 -4.95 -8.39 5.15
CA VAL A 59 -5.33 -8.21 6.56
C VAL A 59 -6.86 -8.12 6.70
N ARG A 60 -7.54 -7.39 5.82
CA ARG A 60 -9.01 -7.29 5.82
C ARG A 60 -9.70 -8.62 5.51
N ALA A 61 -9.04 -9.51 4.77
CA ALA A 61 -9.47 -10.88 4.54
C ALA A 61 -9.21 -11.82 5.73
N GLY A 62 -8.66 -11.32 6.85
CA GLY A 62 -8.43 -12.08 8.07
C GLY A 62 -7.07 -12.78 8.14
N ALA A 63 -6.07 -12.38 7.34
CA ALA A 63 -4.75 -12.97 7.41
C ALA A 63 -4.04 -12.67 8.74
N THR A 64 -3.56 -13.71 9.43
CA THR A 64 -2.90 -13.62 10.74
C THR A 64 -1.45 -14.10 10.73
N SER A 65 -0.95 -14.59 9.59
CA SER A 65 0.35 -15.25 9.46
C SER A 65 1.01 -14.93 8.11
N PRO A 66 2.36 -14.88 8.03
CA PRO A 66 3.09 -14.73 6.77
C PRO A 66 2.78 -15.84 5.75
N VAL A 67 2.22 -16.96 6.19
CA VAL A 67 1.80 -18.07 5.32
C VAL A 67 0.78 -17.61 4.25
N SER A 68 -0.08 -16.63 4.54
CA SER A 68 -1.03 -16.11 3.54
C SER A 68 -0.31 -15.52 2.32
N ALA A 69 0.78 -14.78 2.54
CA ALA A 69 1.57 -14.20 1.45
C ALA A 69 2.28 -15.28 0.61
N VAL A 70 2.77 -16.35 1.25
CA VAL A 70 3.39 -17.50 0.55
C VAL A 70 2.36 -18.22 -0.32
N ILE A 71 1.16 -18.49 0.23
CA ILE A 71 0.06 -19.10 -0.53
C ILE A 71 -0.32 -18.23 -1.72
N HIS A 72 -0.45 -16.91 -1.52
CA HIS A 72 -0.73 -15.98 -2.60
C HIS A 72 0.34 -16.01 -3.71
N ALA A 73 1.63 -16.03 -3.34
CA ALA A 73 2.72 -16.14 -4.31
C ALA A 73 2.66 -17.45 -5.11
N LEU A 74 2.40 -18.58 -4.45
CA LEU A 74 2.23 -19.88 -5.12
C LEU A 74 1.02 -19.90 -6.05
N LEU A 75 -0.11 -19.31 -5.64
CA LEU A 75 -1.29 -19.16 -6.48
C LEU A 75 -1.01 -18.33 -7.72
N VAL A 76 -0.26 -17.23 -7.59
CA VAL A 76 0.14 -16.40 -8.74
C VAL A 76 1.04 -17.19 -9.70
N ILE A 77 2.04 -17.91 -9.18
CA ILE A 77 2.92 -18.74 -10.03
C ILE A 77 2.10 -19.81 -10.76
N MET A 78 1.23 -20.54 -10.06
CA MET A 78 0.40 -21.58 -10.66
C MET A 78 -0.58 -21.00 -11.69
N ALA A 79 -1.22 -19.87 -11.39
CA ALA A 79 -2.08 -19.18 -12.32
C ALA A 79 -1.33 -18.72 -13.57
N LEU A 80 -0.10 -18.20 -13.44
CA LEU A 80 0.71 -17.83 -14.59
C LEU A 80 1.06 -19.05 -15.45
N LEU A 81 1.42 -20.18 -14.85
CA LEU A 81 1.75 -21.39 -15.61
C LEU A 81 0.55 -21.96 -16.37
N VAL A 82 -0.64 -21.92 -15.77
CA VAL A 82 -1.88 -22.43 -16.39
C VAL A 82 -2.45 -21.44 -17.41
N LEU A 83 -2.42 -20.15 -17.10
CA LEU A 83 -3.13 -19.10 -17.84
C LEU A 83 -2.23 -18.36 -18.83
N ALA A 84 -0.91 -18.63 -18.87
CA ALA A 84 0.04 -18.09 -19.85
C ALA A 84 -0.49 -18.04 -21.30
N PRO A 85 -1.09 -19.11 -21.89
CA PRO A 85 -1.59 -19.05 -23.26
C PRO A 85 -2.81 -18.14 -23.44
N LEU A 86 -3.53 -17.82 -22.37
CA LEU A 86 -4.62 -16.84 -22.39
C LEU A 86 -4.07 -15.42 -22.24
N LEU A 87 -3.04 -15.24 -21.41
CA LEU A 87 -2.39 -13.94 -21.19
C LEU A 87 -1.73 -13.37 -22.46
N SER A 88 -1.34 -14.20 -23.43
CA SER A 88 -0.78 -13.72 -24.70
C SER A 88 -1.76 -12.91 -25.56
N TRP A 89 -3.07 -13.02 -25.29
CA TRP A 89 -4.11 -12.25 -25.96
C TRP A 89 -4.45 -10.95 -25.25
N LEU A 90 -3.83 -10.68 -24.10
CA LEU A 90 -4.16 -9.53 -23.27
C LEU A 90 -3.69 -8.24 -23.96
N PRO A 91 -4.60 -7.32 -24.35
CA PRO A 91 -4.22 -6.12 -25.07
C PRO A 91 -3.51 -5.15 -24.13
N LEU A 92 -2.42 -4.54 -24.60
CA LEU A 92 -1.67 -3.52 -23.88
C LEU A 92 -2.54 -2.33 -23.43
N SER A 93 -3.60 -2.01 -24.19
CA SER A 93 -4.57 -0.96 -23.84
C SER A 93 -5.34 -1.25 -22.55
N ALA A 94 -5.67 -2.51 -22.27
CA ALA A 94 -6.35 -2.88 -21.02
C ALA A 94 -5.43 -2.71 -19.81
N MET A 95 -4.13 -3.01 -19.96
CA MET A 95 -3.14 -2.77 -18.90
C MET A 95 -2.91 -1.28 -18.65
N ALA A 96 -2.86 -0.47 -19.71
CA ALA A 96 -2.78 0.99 -19.57
C ALA A 96 -4.01 1.57 -18.86
N ALA A 97 -5.22 1.10 -19.21
CA ALA A 97 -6.45 1.53 -18.54
C ALA A 97 -6.45 1.17 -17.05
N LEU A 98 -5.97 -0.02 -16.68
CA LEU A 98 -5.86 -0.44 -15.28
C LEU A 98 -4.93 0.49 -14.47
N LEU A 99 -3.79 0.86 -15.05
CA LEU A 99 -2.84 1.79 -14.42
C LEU A 99 -3.43 3.20 -14.27
N LEU A 100 -4.13 3.69 -15.30
CA LEU A 100 -4.78 5.01 -15.27
C LEU A 100 -5.86 5.08 -14.19
N ILE A 101 -6.70 4.05 -14.06
CA ILE A 101 -7.72 3.98 -13.01
C ILE A 101 -7.08 4.03 -11.63
N GLY A 102 -5.99 3.29 -11.41
CA GLY A 102 -5.24 3.34 -10.16
C GLY A 102 -4.69 4.74 -9.87
N GLY A 103 -4.13 5.42 -10.88
CA GLY A 103 -3.64 6.79 -10.76
C GLY A 103 -4.76 7.79 -10.43
N VAL A 104 -5.90 7.72 -11.12
CA VAL A 104 -7.05 8.59 -10.87
C VAL A 104 -7.59 8.42 -9.45
N GLU A 105 -7.68 7.18 -8.96
CA GLU A 105 -8.15 6.92 -7.60
C GLU A 105 -7.17 7.43 -6.54
N TYR A 106 -5.86 7.32 -6.81
CA TYR A 106 -4.83 7.90 -5.95
C TYR A 106 -4.99 9.43 -5.83
N GLU A 107 -5.17 10.14 -6.95
CA GLU A 107 -5.37 11.59 -6.94
C GLU A 107 -6.66 12.01 -6.23
N ARG A 108 -7.76 11.29 -6.45
CA ARG A 108 -9.02 11.53 -5.74
C ARG A 108 -8.85 11.36 -4.23
N GLY A 109 -8.12 10.33 -3.80
CA GLY A 109 -7.77 10.11 -2.40
C GLY A 109 -6.96 11.27 -1.81
N ALA A 110 -5.98 11.78 -2.57
CA ALA A 110 -5.15 12.91 -2.16
C ALA A 110 -5.99 14.19 -1.97
N GLN A 111 -6.83 14.55 -2.95
CA GLN A 111 -7.70 15.73 -2.87
C GLN A 111 -8.74 15.63 -1.73
N GLY A 112 -9.31 14.44 -1.53
CA GLY A 112 -10.26 14.20 -0.44
C GLY A 112 -9.64 14.39 0.94
N GLY A 113 -8.39 13.96 1.11
CA GLY A 113 -7.63 14.15 2.36
C GLY A 113 -7.35 15.62 2.67
N GLU A 114 -6.95 16.39 1.66
CA GLU A 114 -6.66 17.82 1.82
C GLU A 114 -7.92 18.62 2.23
N PHE A 115 -9.05 18.32 1.60
CA PHE A 115 -10.33 18.95 1.94
C PHE A 115 -10.83 18.55 3.33
N ALA A 116 -10.63 17.29 3.73
CA ALA A 116 -10.96 16.81 5.08
C ALA A 116 -10.09 17.50 6.15
N ALA A 117 -8.80 17.69 5.88
CA ALA A 117 -7.88 18.41 6.76
C ALA A 117 -8.28 19.89 6.92
N LEU A 118 -8.58 20.58 5.83
CA LEU A 118 -9.07 21.96 5.85
C LEU A 118 -10.39 22.10 6.65
N ARG A 119 -11.27 21.10 6.57
CA ARG A 119 -12.52 21.07 7.34
C ARG A 119 -12.31 20.77 8.83
N ALA A 120 -11.24 20.05 9.19
CA ALA A 120 -10.85 19.82 10.59
C ALA A 120 -10.22 21.09 11.19
N GLU A 121 -9.34 21.76 10.44
CA GLU A 121 -8.71 23.04 10.82
C GLU A 121 -9.75 24.14 11.05
N GLY A 122 -10.72 24.27 10.14
CA GLY A 122 -11.82 25.24 10.27
C GLY A 122 -12.72 25.01 11.48
N ARG A 123 -12.80 23.76 11.96
CA ARG A 123 -13.57 23.39 13.16
C ARG A 123 -12.87 23.78 14.46
N HIS A 124 -11.54 23.71 14.49
CA HIS A 124 -10.74 24.15 15.64
C HIS A 124 -10.67 25.68 15.77
N ARG A 125 -10.66 26.42 14.65
CA ARG A 125 -10.75 27.89 14.68
C ARG A 125 -12.11 28.38 15.19
N GLY A 126 -13.21 27.74 14.78
CA GLY A 126 -14.54 28.09 15.29
C GLY A 126 -14.70 27.90 16.80
N ASP A 127 -14.06 26.87 17.37
CA ASP A 127 -14.12 26.58 18.82
C ASP A 127 -13.21 27.53 19.64
N ALA A 128 -12.09 27.96 19.06
CA ALA A 128 -11.22 28.99 19.64
C ALA A 128 -11.89 30.38 19.65
N ASP A 129 -12.62 30.74 18.59
CA ASP A 129 -13.36 32.01 18.53
C ASP A 129 -14.54 32.06 19.50
N VAL A 130 -15.21 30.91 19.74
CA VAL A 130 -16.26 30.79 20.77
C VAL A 130 -15.70 30.96 22.19
N HIS A 131 -14.52 30.39 22.47
CA HIS A 131 -13.86 30.56 23.78
C HIS A 131 -13.28 31.96 24.03
N VAL A 132 -13.00 32.73 22.96
CA VAL A 132 -12.57 34.13 23.06
C VAL A 132 -13.77 35.08 23.21
N ALA A 133 -14.88 34.79 22.54
CA ALA A 133 -16.13 35.55 22.69
C ALA A 133 -16.76 35.40 24.10
N ASP A 134 -16.61 34.24 24.75
CA ASP A 134 -17.12 34.00 26.12
C ASP A 134 -16.27 34.67 27.21
N ARG A 135 -15.01 35.02 26.92
CA ARG A 135 -14.12 35.74 27.84
C ARG A 135 -14.19 37.27 27.77
N THR A 136 -15.06 37.83 26.92
CA THR A 136 -15.16 39.28 26.69
C THR A 136 -16.47 39.92 27.20
N VAL A 137 -17.25 39.19 28.00
CA VAL A 137 -18.45 39.70 28.72
C VAL A 137 -18.33 39.55 30.23
#